data_AF-A0A2Z5EAL1-F1
#
_entry.id   AF-A0A2Z5EAL1-F1
#
_cell.length_a   1.000
_cell.length_b   1.000
_cell.length_c   1.000
_cell.angle_alpha   90.00
_cell.angle_beta   90.00
_cell.angle_gamma   90.00
#
_symmetry.space_group_name_H-M   'P 1'
#
loop_
_entity.id
_entity.type
_entity.pdbx_description
1 polymer ?
#
loop_
_entity_poly.entity_id
_entity_poly.type
_entity_poly.pdbx_seq_one_letter_code
_entity_poly.pdbx_strand_id
1 'polypeptide(L)'
;MWTIMSFQAELITMVTSVPASTAACDDYSLTVMAFVWGKPIVDAAKIRLFFTQPANPTAPRAPAVAGAALNRFGHGRILADPDSKSGVGPNNDTLYSNATFDVTTGPFIVTTPDFADRYYTFSVAHPDSATSASLGSRTHGGKLPPLFIRAASYTGPVPAGMIEIVSPDRYLHLWGRTLVESAHDLPKVRALQDAIKVERFVDGRTIPVGSPPKQRQFPAGTSGRAFLQQLAVALADMKLSPQDQAIANRLQPLLQKAQAAAWTTDDDQRADRAMADGSVIVSHAASAFGTQVGGWSVNLAGARFGSDWLLRATVSKDQIFVTLPEEAIYPIARTAEDGSALDGHRSYHLAMKAPPPVRAFWSITL
;
A
#
# COMPACT_ATOMS: atom_id res chain seq x y z
N MET A 1 21.84 3.32 -38.19
CA MET A 1 22.23 3.17 -36.77
C MET A 1 23.08 4.33 -36.22
N TRP A 2 23.39 5.37 -37.01
CA TRP A 2 24.19 6.53 -36.58
C TRP A 2 23.42 7.87 -36.48
N THR A 3 22.09 7.85 -36.68
CA THR A 3 21.27 9.07 -36.71
C THR A 3 20.29 9.18 -35.52
N ILE A 4 20.19 8.15 -34.66
CA ILE A 4 19.31 8.12 -33.48
C ILE A 4 20.08 8.50 -32.20
N MET A 5 21.40 8.29 -32.15
CA MET A 5 22.23 8.68 -30.98
C MET A 5 22.46 10.20 -30.88
N SER A 6 22.28 10.96 -31.97
CA SER A 6 22.45 12.42 -31.97
C SER A 6 21.25 13.16 -31.35
N PHE A 7 20.05 12.60 -31.38
CA PHE A 7 18.87 13.22 -30.76
C PHE A 7 18.79 13.01 -29.24
N GLN A 8 19.41 11.94 -28.71
CA GLN A 8 19.50 11.74 -27.26
C GLN A 8 20.59 12.59 -26.60
N ALA A 9 21.65 12.98 -27.32
CA ALA A 9 22.72 13.82 -26.77
C ALA A 9 22.31 15.30 -26.61
N GLU A 10 21.43 15.82 -27.48
CA GLU A 10 20.93 17.20 -27.35
C GLU A 10 19.88 17.37 -26.26
N LEU A 11 19.09 16.32 -25.96
CA LEU A 11 18.17 16.31 -24.81
C LEU A 11 18.90 16.18 -23.46
N ILE A 12 20.09 15.58 -23.44
CA ILE A 12 20.91 15.43 -22.21
C ILE A 12 21.74 16.70 -21.95
N THR A 13 22.04 17.50 -22.98
CA THR A 13 22.87 18.72 -22.82
C THR A 13 22.03 19.99 -22.60
N MET A 14 20.72 19.98 -22.88
CA MET A 14 19.81 21.07 -22.50
C MET A 14 19.38 21.07 -21.03
N VAL A 15 19.83 20.10 -20.23
CA VAL A 15 19.51 20.03 -18.79
C VAL A 15 20.66 20.55 -17.90
N THR A 16 21.83 20.88 -18.45
CA THR A 16 23.01 21.27 -17.65
C THR A 16 23.32 22.77 -17.59
N SER A 17 22.47 23.63 -18.15
CA SER A 17 22.61 25.09 -17.97
C SER A 17 21.28 25.81 -18.01
N VAL A 18 20.35 25.41 -17.15
CA VAL A 18 19.29 26.32 -16.70
C VAL A 18 19.92 27.17 -15.59
N PRO A 19 20.05 28.50 -15.74
CA PRO A 19 20.43 29.33 -14.62
C PRO A 19 19.46 29.04 -13.49
N ALA A 20 19.95 28.95 -12.24
CA ALA A 20 19.14 28.82 -11.05
C ALA A 20 18.24 30.06 -10.89
N SER A 21 17.23 30.18 -11.73
CA SER A 21 16.07 31.01 -11.52
C SER A 21 15.28 30.29 -10.45
N THR A 22 15.37 30.83 -9.24
CA THR A 22 14.47 30.57 -8.13
C THR A 22 13.06 31.11 -8.44
N ALA A 23 12.51 30.80 -9.62
CA ALA A 23 11.09 30.97 -9.83
C ALA A 23 10.42 29.95 -8.92
N ALA A 24 9.81 30.43 -7.83
CA ALA A 24 8.95 29.60 -7.00
C ALA A 24 7.96 28.90 -7.93
N CYS A 25 7.86 27.57 -7.86
CA CYS A 25 6.80 26.87 -8.59
C CYS A 25 5.46 27.44 -8.15
N ASP A 26 4.60 27.73 -9.11
CA ASP A 26 3.24 28.17 -8.83
C ASP A 26 2.45 27.07 -8.11
N ASP A 27 1.36 27.45 -7.45
CA ASP A 27 0.51 26.54 -6.68
C ASP A 27 -0.08 25.40 -7.53
N TYR A 28 -0.31 25.61 -8.83
CA TYR A 28 -0.82 24.56 -9.71
C TYR A 28 0.24 23.47 -9.91
N SER A 29 1.46 23.86 -10.28
CA SER A 29 2.60 22.95 -10.45
C SER A 29 2.94 22.20 -9.15
N LEU A 30 2.90 22.90 -8.02
CA LEU A 30 3.08 22.28 -6.70
C LEU A 30 1.94 21.32 -6.35
N THR A 31 0.69 21.59 -6.76
CA THR A 31 -0.43 20.68 -6.52
C THR A 31 -0.33 19.42 -7.38
N VAL A 32 0.11 19.52 -8.65
CA VAL A 32 0.39 18.33 -9.47
C VAL A 32 1.47 17.47 -8.80
N MET A 33 2.56 18.09 -8.33
CA MET A 33 3.62 17.40 -7.60
C MET A 33 3.11 16.75 -6.31
N ALA A 34 2.31 17.48 -5.53
CA ALA A 34 1.69 16.97 -4.30
C ALA A 34 0.79 15.77 -4.60
N PHE A 35 0.03 15.80 -5.69
CA PHE A 35 -0.82 14.70 -6.10
C PHE A 35 0.00 13.46 -6.44
N VAL A 36 0.96 13.54 -7.37
CA VAL A 36 1.76 12.38 -7.78
C VAL A 36 2.53 11.82 -6.58
N TRP A 37 3.25 12.65 -5.83
CA TRP A 37 4.08 12.19 -4.72
C TRP A 37 3.25 11.71 -3.51
N GLY A 38 2.18 12.44 -3.18
CA GLY A 38 1.39 12.27 -1.95
C GLY A 38 0.19 11.32 -2.09
N LYS A 39 -0.27 11.00 -3.30
CA LYS A 39 -1.35 10.03 -3.55
C LYS A 39 -1.19 8.72 -2.76
N PRO A 40 -0.05 7.99 -2.84
CA PRO A 40 0.13 6.73 -2.09
C PRO A 40 -0.04 6.92 -0.58
N ILE A 41 0.42 8.05 -0.04
CA ILE A 41 0.34 8.37 1.40
C ILE A 41 -1.12 8.64 1.82
N VAL A 42 -1.83 9.44 1.02
CA VAL A 42 -3.25 9.76 1.27
C VAL A 42 -4.12 8.51 1.13
N ASP A 43 -3.89 7.70 0.11
CA ASP A 43 -4.67 6.48 -0.13
C ASP A 43 -4.42 5.42 0.95
N ALA A 44 -3.16 5.23 1.39
CA ALA A 44 -2.85 4.36 2.51
C ALA A 44 -3.55 4.80 3.80
N ALA A 45 -3.60 6.12 4.07
CA ALA A 45 -4.34 6.67 5.19
C ALA A 45 -5.86 6.44 5.08
N LYS A 46 -6.44 6.60 3.88
CA LYS A 46 -7.86 6.29 3.62
C LYS A 46 -8.17 4.81 3.86
N ILE A 47 -7.31 3.92 3.38
CA ILE A 47 -7.45 2.48 3.62
C ILE A 47 -7.37 2.15 5.11
N ARG A 48 -6.40 2.72 5.84
CA ARG A 48 -6.32 2.58 7.30
C ARG A 48 -7.66 2.94 7.95
N LEU A 49 -8.23 4.09 7.61
CA LEU A 49 -9.48 4.58 8.19
C LEU A 49 -10.66 3.68 7.84
N PHE A 50 -10.72 3.17 6.60
CA PHE A 50 -11.74 2.22 6.17
C PHE A 50 -11.72 0.93 7.01
N PHE A 51 -10.55 0.32 7.21
CA PHE A 51 -10.45 -0.94 7.97
C PHE A 51 -10.60 -0.72 9.48
N THR A 52 -10.09 0.39 10.01
CA THR A 52 -10.09 0.67 11.45
C THR A 52 -11.36 1.34 11.98
N GLN A 53 -12.13 2.01 11.11
CA GLN A 53 -13.35 2.77 11.40
C GLN A 53 -13.27 3.50 12.76
N PRO A 54 -12.42 4.54 12.90
CA PRO A 54 -12.15 5.18 14.20
C PRO A 54 -13.38 5.75 14.91
N ALA A 55 -14.45 6.07 14.18
CA ALA A 55 -15.72 6.49 14.78
C ALA A 55 -16.41 5.36 15.55
N ASN A 56 -16.30 4.12 15.06
CA ASN A 56 -16.92 2.92 15.63
C ASN A 56 -15.92 1.74 15.59
N PRO A 57 -14.81 1.80 16.35
CA PRO A 57 -13.67 0.90 16.17
C PRO A 57 -13.98 -0.56 16.50
N THR A 58 -14.97 -0.81 17.36
CA THR A 58 -15.40 -2.15 17.78
C THR A 58 -16.61 -2.68 17.00
N ALA A 59 -17.18 -1.90 16.08
CA ALA A 59 -18.30 -2.38 15.28
C ALA A 59 -17.89 -3.59 14.41
N PRO A 60 -18.79 -4.56 14.21
CA PRO A 60 -18.49 -5.67 13.31
C PRO A 60 -18.23 -5.16 11.90
N ARG A 61 -17.35 -5.85 11.16
CA ARG A 61 -17.12 -5.60 9.74
C ARG A 61 -17.91 -6.60 8.91
N ALA A 62 -18.17 -6.25 7.65
CA ALA A 62 -18.78 -7.19 6.70
C ALA A 62 -17.88 -8.44 6.54
N PRO A 63 -18.43 -9.63 6.25
CA PRO A 63 -17.67 -10.88 6.30
C PRO A 63 -16.42 -10.93 5.44
N ALA A 64 -16.39 -10.30 4.26
CA ALA A 64 -15.21 -10.25 3.39
C ALA A 64 -14.14 -9.23 3.87
N VAL A 65 -14.50 -8.33 4.80
CA VAL A 65 -13.66 -7.20 5.21
C VAL A 65 -12.86 -7.56 6.45
N ALA A 66 -11.56 -7.79 6.26
CA ALA A 66 -10.60 -8.08 7.33
C ALA A 66 -10.22 -6.82 8.16
N GLY A 67 -11.19 -6.07 8.67
CA GLY A 67 -10.98 -4.84 9.44
C GLY A 67 -11.14 -5.03 10.94
N ALA A 68 -10.36 -4.27 11.71
CA ALA A 68 -10.46 -4.20 13.17
C ALA A 68 -9.93 -2.85 13.65
N ALA A 69 -10.24 -2.49 14.89
CA ALA A 69 -9.61 -1.37 15.58
C ALA A 69 -8.07 -1.45 15.52
N LEU A 70 -7.40 -0.31 15.73
CA LEU A 70 -5.94 -0.28 15.84
C LEU A 70 -5.42 -1.31 16.86
N ASN A 71 -4.24 -1.84 16.55
CA ASN A 71 -3.49 -2.83 17.33
C ASN A 71 -4.18 -4.20 17.47
N ARG A 72 -5.11 -4.54 16.57
CA ARG A 72 -5.82 -5.82 16.55
C ARG A 72 -5.90 -6.37 15.12
N PHE A 73 -6.01 -7.68 14.99
CA PHE A 73 -6.35 -8.31 13.71
C PHE A 73 -7.86 -8.28 13.46
N GLY A 74 -8.21 -7.92 12.24
CA GLY A 74 -9.50 -8.23 11.62
C GLY A 74 -9.33 -9.39 10.66
N HIS A 75 -10.37 -10.20 10.49
CA HIS A 75 -10.34 -11.39 9.66
C HIS A 75 -11.49 -11.38 8.67
N GLY A 76 -11.16 -11.43 7.38
CA GLY A 76 -12.11 -11.73 6.33
C GLY A 76 -12.44 -13.22 6.44
N ARG A 77 -13.73 -13.54 6.56
CA ARG A 77 -14.25 -14.89 6.81
C ARG A 77 -14.75 -15.57 5.55
N ILE A 78 -14.86 -14.84 4.45
CA ILE A 78 -15.20 -15.35 3.12
C ILE A 78 -14.20 -14.82 2.11
N LEU A 79 -14.03 -15.55 1.01
CA LEU A 79 -13.24 -15.08 -0.12
C LEU A 79 -13.93 -13.90 -0.81
N ALA A 80 -13.15 -13.08 -1.51
CA ALA A 80 -13.69 -11.97 -2.26
C ALA A 80 -14.48 -12.44 -3.49
N ASP A 81 -15.51 -11.69 -3.84
CA ASP A 81 -16.39 -11.91 -4.98
C ASP A 81 -16.48 -10.61 -5.83
N PRO A 82 -17.15 -10.63 -7.00
CA PRO A 82 -17.29 -9.42 -7.84
C PRO A 82 -17.97 -8.23 -7.13
N ASP A 83 -18.74 -8.48 -6.09
CA ASP A 83 -19.43 -7.45 -5.30
C ASP A 83 -18.54 -6.86 -4.21
N SER A 84 -17.40 -7.49 -3.90
CA SER A 84 -16.47 -7.07 -2.86
C SER A 84 -15.83 -5.71 -3.18
N LYS A 85 -16.00 -4.75 -2.27
CA LYS A 85 -15.48 -3.37 -2.40
C LYS A 85 -14.32 -3.06 -1.45
N SER A 86 -13.76 -4.05 -0.78
CA SER A 86 -12.64 -3.88 0.15
C SER A 86 -11.30 -3.95 -0.56
N GLY A 87 -10.72 -2.79 -0.86
CA GLY A 87 -9.39 -2.68 -1.48
C GLY A 87 -9.43 -2.63 -3.01
N VAL A 88 -8.25 -2.76 -3.63
CA VAL A 88 -8.08 -2.73 -5.09
C VAL A 88 -7.72 -4.13 -5.56
N GLY A 89 -8.60 -4.76 -6.34
CA GLY A 89 -8.40 -6.10 -6.91
C GLY A 89 -8.07 -7.19 -5.88
N PRO A 90 -8.89 -7.42 -4.84
CA PRO A 90 -8.65 -8.52 -3.92
C PRO A 90 -8.66 -9.86 -4.66
N ASN A 91 -7.75 -10.77 -4.29
CA ASN A 91 -7.76 -12.10 -4.88
C ASN A 91 -8.91 -12.94 -4.32
N ASN A 92 -9.27 -14.00 -5.04
CA ASN A 92 -10.26 -14.99 -4.62
C ASN A 92 -9.61 -16.31 -4.17
N ASP A 93 -8.32 -16.28 -3.82
CA ASP A 93 -7.55 -17.47 -3.43
C ASP A 93 -7.32 -17.54 -1.92
N THR A 94 -7.33 -16.40 -1.23
CA THR A 94 -6.88 -16.32 0.17
C THR A 94 -7.89 -15.59 1.06
N LEU A 95 -8.03 -16.05 2.32
CA LEU A 95 -8.66 -15.23 3.35
C LEU A 95 -7.65 -14.23 3.91
N TYR A 96 -8.11 -12.98 4.07
CA TYR A 96 -7.29 -11.89 4.60
C TYR A 96 -7.37 -11.81 6.12
N SER A 97 -6.23 -11.51 6.76
CA SER A 97 -6.10 -11.19 8.18
C SER A 97 -5.25 -9.94 8.33
N ASN A 98 -5.85 -8.79 8.60
CA ASN A 98 -5.12 -7.52 8.58
C ASN A 98 -5.10 -6.86 9.95
N ALA A 99 -3.98 -6.22 10.28
CA ALA A 99 -3.85 -5.37 11.45
C ALA A 99 -3.15 -4.08 11.07
N THR A 100 -3.61 -2.96 11.62
CA THR A 100 -2.81 -1.72 11.64
C THR A 100 -2.39 -1.43 13.06
N PHE A 101 -1.08 -1.31 13.27
CA PHE A 101 -0.47 -0.98 14.54
C PHE A 101 -0.19 0.51 14.62
N ASP A 102 -0.56 1.14 15.73
CA ASP A 102 0.01 2.41 16.17
C ASP A 102 1.19 2.09 17.09
N VAL A 103 2.40 2.06 16.51
CA VAL A 103 3.61 1.60 17.18
C VAL A 103 4.04 2.50 18.33
N THR A 104 3.49 3.72 18.43
CA THR A 104 3.73 4.63 19.57
C THR A 104 3.11 4.11 20.86
N THR A 105 2.16 3.18 20.76
CA THR A 105 1.53 2.50 21.91
C THR A 105 2.08 1.09 22.16
N GLY A 106 3.03 0.64 21.32
CA GLY A 106 3.70 -0.65 21.43
C GLY A 106 4.85 -0.65 22.45
N PRO A 107 5.76 -1.62 22.37
CA PRO A 107 5.83 -2.69 21.37
C PRO A 107 4.68 -3.70 21.42
N PHE A 108 4.51 -4.44 20.32
CA PHE A 108 3.53 -5.52 20.18
C PHE A 108 4.22 -6.83 19.85
N ILE A 109 3.66 -7.92 20.36
CA ILE A 109 4.00 -9.28 19.96
C ILE A 109 2.83 -9.85 19.16
N VAL A 110 3.12 -10.35 17.97
CA VAL A 110 2.17 -11.13 17.16
C VAL A 110 2.60 -12.59 17.17
N THR A 111 1.69 -13.47 17.57
CA THR A 111 1.88 -14.91 17.51
C THR A 111 0.89 -15.52 16.53
N THR A 112 1.35 -16.40 15.65
CA THR A 112 0.52 -17.11 14.68
C THR A 112 0.42 -18.60 15.02
N PRO A 113 -0.60 -19.32 14.52
CA PRO A 113 -0.59 -20.79 14.61
C PRO A 113 0.52 -21.40 13.75
N ASP A 114 0.63 -22.72 13.82
CA ASP A 114 1.29 -23.52 12.80
C ASP A 114 0.32 -23.72 11.61
N PHE A 115 0.75 -23.31 10.43
CA PHE A 115 0.01 -23.42 9.17
C PHE A 115 0.33 -24.73 8.42
N ALA A 116 1.22 -25.58 8.95
CA ALA A 116 1.72 -26.77 8.26
C ALA A 116 2.22 -26.44 6.85
N ASP A 117 1.84 -27.20 5.82
CA ASP A 117 2.31 -26.96 4.45
C ASP A 117 1.49 -25.88 3.70
N ARG A 118 0.50 -25.27 4.36
CA ARG A 118 -0.39 -24.28 3.74
C ARG A 118 0.34 -22.99 3.42
N TYR A 119 0.06 -22.41 2.25
CA TYR A 119 0.52 -21.07 1.93
C TYR A 119 -0.10 -20.01 2.87
N TYR A 120 0.77 -19.22 3.49
CA TYR A 120 0.40 -18.00 4.20
C TYR A 120 1.50 -16.96 4.05
N THR A 121 1.13 -15.69 4.18
CA THR A 121 2.08 -14.57 4.19
C THR A 121 1.54 -13.42 5.02
N PHE A 122 2.42 -12.68 5.68
CA PHE A 122 2.18 -11.39 6.31
C PHE A 122 3.11 -10.37 5.68
N SER A 123 2.56 -9.44 4.91
CA SER A 123 3.30 -8.33 4.33
C SER A 123 3.34 -7.14 5.28
N VAL A 124 4.55 -6.67 5.56
CA VAL A 124 4.86 -5.52 6.42
C VAL A 124 4.84 -4.27 5.57
N ALA A 125 3.72 -3.55 5.58
CA ALA A 125 3.51 -2.38 4.75
C ALA A 125 3.49 -1.07 5.56
N HIS A 126 3.95 0.00 4.93
CA HIS A 126 4.18 1.31 5.54
C HIS A 126 3.17 2.35 5.03
N PRO A 127 3.01 3.49 5.72
CA PRO A 127 2.02 4.52 5.37
C PRO A 127 2.21 5.20 4.01
N ASP A 128 3.29 4.91 3.28
CA ASP A 128 3.55 5.36 1.91
C ASP A 128 3.26 4.26 0.85
N SER A 129 2.58 3.18 1.24
CA SER A 129 2.30 1.99 0.44
C SER A 129 3.52 1.08 0.15
N ALA A 130 4.72 1.37 0.66
CA ALA A 130 5.86 0.46 0.51
C ALA A 130 5.67 -0.79 1.37
N THR A 131 6.26 -1.92 0.94
CA THR A 131 6.33 -3.16 1.73
C THR A 131 7.80 -3.48 2.00
N SER A 132 8.18 -3.57 3.28
CA SER A 132 9.56 -3.83 3.68
C SER A 132 9.88 -5.31 3.86
N ALA A 133 8.87 -6.15 4.12
CA ALA A 133 9.03 -7.58 4.28
C ALA A 133 7.75 -8.34 3.92
N SER A 134 7.91 -9.57 3.47
CA SER A 134 6.83 -10.55 3.32
C SER A 134 7.27 -11.82 4.05
N LEU A 135 6.60 -12.10 5.18
CA LEU A 135 6.95 -13.16 6.13
C LEU A 135 5.90 -14.25 6.07
N GLY A 136 6.29 -15.46 5.72
CA GLY A 136 5.33 -16.53 5.48
C GLY A 136 5.96 -17.89 5.20
N SER A 137 5.16 -18.78 4.62
CA SER A 137 5.56 -20.16 4.32
C SER A 137 6.82 -20.25 3.46
N ARG A 138 6.97 -19.33 2.51
CA ARG A 138 8.16 -19.19 1.66
C ARG A 138 9.47 -18.99 2.45
N THR A 139 9.37 -18.32 3.59
CA THR A 139 10.53 -17.88 4.40
C THR A 139 10.73 -18.69 5.68
N HIS A 140 9.66 -19.28 6.23
CA HIS A 140 9.67 -19.89 7.57
C HIS A 140 8.93 -21.24 7.64
N GLY A 141 8.55 -21.83 6.50
CA GLY A 141 7.76 -23.07 6.48
C GLY A 141 6.41 -22.88 7.19
N GLY A 142 5.88 -23.92 7.82
CA GLY A 142 4.54 -23.84 8.44
C GLY A 142 4.42 -22.91 9.64
N LYS A 143 5.51 -22.57 10.32
CA LYS A 143 5.44 -21.86 11.60
C LYS A 143 6.33 -20.62 11.61
N LEU A 144 5.68 -19.46 11.67
CA LEU A 144 6.37 -18.18 11.83
C LEU A 144 6.82 -18.02 13.30
N PRO A 145 8.10 -17.69 13.56
CA PRO A 145 8.49 -17.17 14.86
C PRO A 145 7.65 -15.95 15.24
N PRO A 146 7.40 -15.68 16.54
CA PRO A 146 6.63 -14.51 16.94
C PRO A 146 7.25 -13.21 16.40
N LEU A 147 6.40 -12.26 16.00
CA LEU A 147 6.84 -10.97 15.48
C LEU A 147 6.87 -9.95 16.63
N PHE A 148 7.99 -9.25 16.78
CA PHE A 148 8.14 -8.15 17.73
C PHE A 148 8.09 -6.82 16.99
N ILE A 149 6.95 -6.15 17.04
CA ILE A 149 6.69 -4.89 16.31
C ILE A 149 6.93 -3.72 17.23
N ARG A 150 7.82 -2.79 16.84
CA ARG A 150 8.14 -1.61 17.64
C ARG A 150 8.36 -0.35 16.81
N ALA A 151 8.25 0.79 17.48
CA ALA A 151 8.72 2.05 16.94
C ALA A 151 10.26 2.07 16.86
N ALA A 152 10.80 2.82 15.90
CA ALA A 152 12.23 3.06 15.78
C ALA A 152 12.83 3.74 17.03
N SER A 153 12.03 4.51 17.77
CA SER A 153 12.43 5.19 19.01
C SER A 153 12.44 4.29 20.26
N TYR A 154 11.98 3.05 20.17
CA TYR A 154 11.99 2.14 21.32
C TYR A 154 13.40 1.66 21.63
N THR A 155 13.80 1.78 22.89
CA THR A 155 15.14 1.45 23.41
C THR A 155 15.15 0.33 24.46
N GLY A 156 13.98 -0.28 24.72
CA GLY A 156 13.86 -1.38 25.66
C GLY A 156 14.34 -2.73 25.09
N PRO A 157 14.26 -3.81 25.89
CA PRO A 157 14.72 -5.13 25.48
C PRO A 157 13.85 -5.73 24.37
N VAL A 158 14.51 -6.41 23.43
CA VAL A 158 13.86 -7.22 22.39
C VAL A 158 13.90 -8.68 22.85
N PRO A 159 12.75 -9.37 23.00
CA PRO A 159 12.75 -10.78 23.39
C PRO A 159 13.50 -11.67 22.39
N ALA A 160 14.27 -12.62 22.90
CA ALA A 160 15.00 -13.58 22.06
C ALA A 160 14.03 -14.50 21.27
N GLY A 161 14.47 -14.92 20.09
CA GLY A 161 13.72 -15.87 19.25
C GLY A 161 12.52 -15.26 18.48
N MET A 162 12.37 -13.93 18.51
CA MET A 162 11.35 -13.21 17.74
C MET A 162 11.93 -12.54 16.51
N ILE A 163 11.11 -12.38 15.47
CA ILE A 163 11.46 -11.55 14.30
C ILE A 163 11.13 -10.10 14.64
N GLU A 164 12.16 -9.26 14.69
CA GLU A 164 11.99 -7.84 14.97
C GLU A 164 11.49 -7.08 13.73
N ILE A 165 10.43 -6.29 13.91
CA ILE A 165 9.86 -5.40 12.88
C ILE A 165 9.87 -3.98 13.42
N VAL A 166 10.66 -3.11 12.79
CA VAL A 166 10.85 -1.73 13.21
C VAL A 166 10.09 -0.81 12.26
N SER A 167 9.21 0.02 12.81
CA SER A 167 8.52 1.06 12.07
C SER A 167 9.14 2.43 12.38
N PRO A 168 9.62 3.17 11.36
CA PRO A 168 10.03 4.56 11.54
C PRO A 168 8.81 5.49 11.70
N ASP A 169 7.67 5.10 11.13
CA ASP A 169 6.40 5.83 11.17
C ASP A 169 5.54 5.44 12.37
N ARG A 170 4.50 6.23 12.66
CA ARG A 170 3.51 5.91 13.70
C ARG A 170 2.70 4.66 13.36
N TYR A 171 2.32 4.49 12.10
CA TYR A 171 1.49 3.35 11.68
C TYR A 171 2.31 2.32 10.91
N LEU A 172 2.03 1.05 11.19
CA LEU A 172 2.54 -0.10 10.46
C LEU A 172 1.38 -1.04 10.13
N HIS A 173 1.31 -1.52 8.90
CA HIS A 173 0.27 -2.45 8.46
C HIS A 173 0.85 -3.87 8.34
N LEU A 174 0.18 -4.86 8.93
CA LEU A 174 0.40 -6.26 8.61
C LEU A 174 -0.77 -6.76 7.76
N TRP A 175 -0.48 -7.09 6.50
CA TRP A 175 -1.44 -7.65 5.55
C TRP A 175 -1.24 -9.16 5.45
N GLY A 176 -2.09 -9.90 6.16
CA GLY A 176 -2.06 -11.36 6.20
C GLY A 176 -2.93 -11.98 5.12
N ARG A 177 -2.45 -13.07 4.51
CA ARG A 177 -3.17 -13.89 3.55
C ARG A 177 -2.96 -15.36 3.88
N THR A 178 -4.01 -16.16 3.80
CA THR A 178 -3.95 -17.61 3.99
C THR A 178 -4.74 -18.30 2.89
N LEU A 179 -4.09 -19.21 2.15
CA LEU A 179 -4.68 -19.91 1.01
C LEU A 179 -5.90 -20.74 1.44
N VAL A 180 -6.96 -20.69 0.64
CA VAL A 180 -8.14 -21.55 0.72
C VAL A 180 -8.11 -22.50 -0.47
N GLU A 181 -8.06 -23.80 -0.22
CA GLU A 181 -7.93 -24.79 -1.29
C GLU A 181 -9.29 -25.17 -1.91
N SER A 182 -10.38 -25.01 -1.13
CA SER A 182 -11.76 -25.26 -1.56
C SER A 182 -12.78 -24.63 -0.61
N ALA A 183 -14.06 -24.61 -0.99
CA ALA A 183 -15.12 -24.15 -0.09
C ALA A 183 -15.20 -24.95 1.23
N HIS A 184 -14.91 -26.26 1.20
CA HIS A 184 -14.90 -27.11 2.40
C HIS A 184 -13.71 -26.84 3.35
N ASP A 185 -12.71 -26.12 2.86
CA ASP A 185 -11.48 -25.78 3.60
C ASP A 185 -11.63 -24.50 4.44
N LEU A 186 -12.65 -23.67 4.15
CA LEU A 186 -12.92 -22.42 4.86
C LEU A 186 -12.97 -22.55 6.39
N PRO A 187 -13.62 -23.56 7.01
CA PRO A 187 -13.60 -23.71 8.46
C PRO A 187 -12.19 -23.90 9.03
N LYS A 188 -11.29 -24.60 8.33
CA LYS A 188 -9.90 -24.81 8.75
C LYS A 188 -9.13 -23.50 8.71
N VAL A 189 -9.28 -22.73 7.63
CA VAL A 189 -8.61 -21.42 7.49
C VAL A 189 -9.13 -20.44 8.54
N ARG A 190 -10.43 -20.42 8.84
CA ARG A 190 -11.00 -19.59 9.91
C ARG A 190 -10.43 -19.93 11.29
N ALA A 191 -10.24 -21.22 11.59
CA ALA A 191 -9.60 -21.65 12.83
C ALA A 191 -8.13 -21.18 12.93
N LEU A 192 -7.39 -21.19 11.81
CA LEU A 192 -6.04 -20.62 11.75
C LEU A 192 -6.05 -19.10 12.00
N GLN A 193 -7.00 -18.37 11.40
CA GLN A 193 -7.18 -16.94 11.67
C GLN A 193 -7.46 -16.67 13.15
N ASP A 194 -8.36 -17.44 13.77
CA ASP A 194 -8.76 -17.28 15.17
C ASP A 194 -7.62 -17.51 16.16
N ALA A 195 -6.61 -18.29 15.75
CA ALA A 195 -5.43 -18.57 16.56
C ALA A 195 -4.37 -17.45 16.50
N ILE A 196 -4.51 -16.44 15.64
CA ILE A 196 -3.61 -15.29 15.59
C ILE A 196 -3.85 -14.40 16.80
N LYS A 197 -2.78 -14.09 17.53
CA LYS A 197 -2.83 -13.28 18.77
C LYS A 197 -1.96 -12.04 18.67
N VAL A 198 -2.43 -10.98 19.33
CA VAL A 198 -1.67 -9.74 19.53
C VAL A 198 -1.67 -9.40 21.01
N GLU A 199 -0.48 -9.15 21.53
CA GLU A 199 -0.26 -8.70 22.90
C GLU A 199 0.67 -7.48 22.89
N ARG A 200 0.61 -6.66 23.94
CA ARG A 200 1.62 -5.62 24.17
C ARG A 200 2.75 -6.20 25.01
N PHE A 201 3.97 -5.73 24.77
CA PHE A 201 5.13 -6.09 25.57
C PHE A 201 5.59 -4.90 26.41
N VAL A 202 5.51 -5.04 27.74
CA VAL A 202 5.83 -3.98 28.71
C VAL A 202 6.63 -4.59 29.85
N ASP A 203 7.79 -4.01 30.15
CA ASP A 203 8.66 -4.39 31.27
C ASP A 203 8.94 -5.90 31.37
N GLY A 204 9.24 -6.53 30.23
CA GLY A 204 9.56 -7.96 30.18
C GLY A 204 8.34 -8.89 30.20
N ARG A 205 7.11 -8.37 30.15
CA ARG A 205 5.87 -9.16 30.25
C ARG A 205 4.93 -8.87 29.08
N THR A 206 4.13 -9.86 28.71
CA THR A 206 2.99 -9.66 27.81
C THR A 206 1.76 -9.22 28.59
N ILE A 207 1.03 -8.27 28.03
CA ILE A 207 -0.27 -7.82 28.54
C ILE A 207 -1.26 -7.70 27.38
N PRO A 208 -2.58 -7.81 27.62
CA PRO A 208 -3.59 -7.60 26.59
C PRO A 208 -3.49 -6.21 25.93
N VAL A 209 -3.88 -6.12 24.67
CA VAL A 209 -3.99 -4.84 23.97
C VAL A 209 -5.11 -4.01 24.61
N GLY A 210 -4.76 -2.82 25.10
CA GLY A 210 -5.70 -1.88 25.71
C GLY A 210 -6.64 -1.20 24.70
N SER A 211 -7.33 -0.15 25.13
CA SER A 211 -8.26 0.61 24.28
C SER A 211 -7.56 1.12 23.00
N PRO A 212 -8.23 1.09 21.83
CA PRO A 212 -7.66 1.60 20.59
C PRO A 212 -7.20 3.07 20.74
N PRO A 213 -5.99 3.44 20.31
CA PRO A 213 -5.53 4.82 20.36
C PRO A 213 -6.35 5.71 19.43
N LYS A 214 -6.38 7.01 19.75
CA LYS A 214 -7.05 8.02 18.93
C LYS A 214 -6.29 8.26 17.63
N GLN A 215 -7.01 8.22 16.52
CA GLN A 215 -6.49 8.61 15.21
C GLN A 215 -6.69 10.11 14.98
N ARG A 216 -5.82 10.73 14.19
CA ARG A 216 -6.00 12.12 13.75
C ARG A 216 -7.29 12.23 12.94
N GLN A 217 -7.99 13.35 13.08
CA GLN A 217 -9.12 13.66 12.21
C GLN A 217 -8.61 13.82 10.79
N PHE A 218 -9.23 13.10 9.87
CA PHE A 218 -8.86 13.11 8.47
C PHE A 218 -9.94 13.87 7.69
N PRO A 219 -9.59 14.95 6.95
CA PRO A 219 -10.55 15.72 6.18
C PRO A 219 -11.33 14.84 5.20
N ALA A 220 -12.64 15.03 5.11
CA ALA A 220 -13.47 14.37 4.11
C ALA A 220 -13.43 15.12 2.77
N GLY A 221 -13.88 14.45 1.70
CA GLY A 221 -13.99 15.05 0.36
C GLY A 221 -12.89 14.62 -0.61
N THR A 222 -13.09 15.02 -1.87
CA THR A 222 -12.28 14.64 -3.04
C THR A 222 -11.73 15.84 -3.81
N SER A 223 -11.94 17.08 -3.33
CA SER A 223 -11.37 18.27 -3.95
C SER A 223 -9.86 18.34 -3.76
N GLY A 224 -9.19 19.17 -4.57
CA GLY A 224 -7.78 19.48 -4.47
C GLY A 224 -7.40 20.00 -3.09
N ARG A 225 -8.21 20.90 -2.52
CA ARG A 225 -8.02 21.37 -1.15
C ARG A 225 -8.11 20.23 -0.13
N ALA A 226 -9.14 19.39 -0.22
CA ALA A 226 -9.32 18.26 0.69
C ALA A 226 -8.12 17.30 0.62
N PHE A 227 -7.62 17.00 -0.57
CA PHE A 227 -6.43 16.19 -0.75
C PHE A 227 -5.18 16.80 -0.11
N LEU A 228 -4.93 18.10 -0.31
CA LEU A 228 -3.79 18.79 0.31
C LEU A 228 -3.88 18.77 1.84
N GLN A 229 -5.08 18.96 2.41
CA GLN A 229 -5.30 18.84 3.85
C GLN A 229 -5.10 17.41 4.35
N GLN A 230 -5.59 16.40 3.61
CA GLN A 230 -5.40 14.98 3.90
C GLN A 230 -3.92 14.61 3.90
N LEU A 231 -3.15 15.10 2.91
CA LEU A 231 -1.71 14.89 2.82
C LEU A 231 -1.00 15.50 4.04
N ALA A 232 -1.34 16.74 4.41
CA ALA A 232 -0.76 17.37 5.59
C ALA A 232 -0.99 16.56 6.89
N VAL A 233 -2.21 16.01 7.07
CA VAL A 233 -2.53 15.15 8.21
C VAL A 233 -1.75 13.84 8.17
N ALA A 234 -1.64 13.20 7.01
CA ALA A 234 -0.92 11.93 6.88
C ALA A 234 0.58 12.08 7.14
N LEU A 235 1.21 13.14 6.65
CA LEU A 235 2.63 13.42 6.89
C LEU A 235 2.96 13.65 8.37
N ALA A 236 2.00 14.12 9.17
CA ALA A 236 2.18 14.30 10.61
C ALA A 236 2.30 12.98 11.41
N ASP A 237 2.04 11.83 10.78
CA ASP A 237 2.19 10.50 11.37
C ASP A 237 3.39 9.73 10.78
N MET A 238 4.23 10.39 9.95
CA MET A 238 5.34 9.77 9.22
C MET A 238 6.71 10.32 9.59
N LYS A 239 7.74 9.48 9.45
CA LYS A 239 9.15 9.87 9.46
C LYS A 239 9.74 9.66 8.06
N LEU A 240 9.82 10.76 7.31
CA LEU A 240 10.22 10.73 5.91
C LEU A 240 11.71 10.42 5.71
N SER A 241 12.01 9.77 4.59
CA SER A 241 13.37 9.69 4.07
C SER A 241 13.92 11.09 3.77
N PRO A 242 15.24 11.31 3.71
CA PRO A 242 15.79 12.61 3.32
C PRO A 242 15.27 13.12 1.96
N GLN A 243 15.03 12.21 1.01
CA GLN A 243 14.50 12.55 -0.32
C GLN A 243 13.02 12.95 -0.26
N ASP A 244 12.19 12.21 0.46
CA ASP A 244 10.79 12.57 0.68
C ASP A 244 10.65 13.84 1.52
N GLN A 245 11.55 14.08 2.47
CA GLN A 245 11.57 15.29 3.28
C GLN A 245 11.83 16.54 2.43
N ALA A 246 12.69 16.44 1.41
CA ALA A 246 12.93 17.55 0.49
C ALA A 246 11.66 17.92 -0.30
N ILE A 247 10.89 16.92 -0.75
CA ILE A 247 9.59 17.17 -1.41
C ILE A 247 8.59 17.75 -0.42
N ALA A 248 8.46 17.17 0.78
CA ALA A 248 7.56 17.67 1.81
C ALA A 248 7.84 19.15 2.17
N ASN A 249 9.12 19.53 2.30
CA ASN A 249 9.52 20.91 2.57
C ASN A 249 9.11 21.85 1.44
N ARG A 250 9.25 21.41 0.18
CA ARG A 250 8.81 22.19 -0.99
C ARG A 250 7.31 22.38 -1.04
N LEU A 251 6.54 21.39 -0.59
CA LEU A 251 5.08 21.43 -0.55
C LEU A 251 4.53 22.17 0.69
N GLN A 252 5.34 22.34 1.74
CA GLN A 252 4.89 22.83 3.04
C GLN A 252 4.12 24.17 2.98
N PRO A 253 4.55 25.20 2.22
CA PRO A 253 3.79 26.45 2.11
C PRO A 253 2.39 26.25 1.51
N LEU A 254 2.27 25.41 0.48
CA LEU A 254 0.99 25.07 -0.15
C LEU A 254 0.08 24.30 0.82
N LEU A 255 0.64 23.33 1.56
CA LEU A 255 -0.09 22.55 2.56
C LEU A 255 -0.59 23.42 3.72
N GLN A 256 0.18 24.44 4.13
CA GLN A 256 -0.25 25.44 5.11
C GLN A 256 -1.36 26.33 4.55
N LYS A 257 -1.21 26.81 3.31
CA LYS A 257 -2.23 27.60 2.61
C LYS A 257 -3.57 26.85 2.52
N ALA A 258 -3.56 25.56 2.21
CA ALA A 258 -4.76 24.72 2.13
C ALA A 258 -5.57 24.63 3.45
N GLN A 259 -4.91 24.84 4.58
CA GLN A 259 -5.52 24.85 5.91
C GLN A 259 -6.00 26.24 6.35
N ALA A 260 -5.59 27.31 5.66
CA ALA A 260 -5.91 28.67 6.06
C ALA A 260 -7.34 29.08 5.69
N ALA A 261 -7.91 30.00 6.46
CA ALA A 261 -9.20 30.63 6.16
C ALA A 261 -9.18 31.46 4.86
N ALA A 262 -8.00 31.94 4.46
CA ALA A 262 -7.79 32.76 3.26
C ALA A 262 -7.78 31.96 1.93
N TRP A 263 -8.05 30.66 1.96
CA TRP A 263 -8.18 29.85 0.75
C TRP A 263 -9.39 30.29 -0.07
N THR A 264 -9.16 30.66 -1.33
CA THR A 264 -10.16 31.27 -2.21
C THR A 264 -10.80 30.26 -3.16
N THR A 265 -11.90 30.65 -3.81
CA THR A 265 -12.52 29.85 -4.89
C THR A 265 -11.56 29.63 -6.07
N ASP A 266 -10.68 30.59 -6.36
CA ASP A 266 -9.66 30.45 -7.42
C ASP A 266 -8.62 29.40 -7.04
N ASP A 267 -8.27 29.30 -5.76
CA ASP A 267 -7.39 28.25 -5.25
C ASP A 267 -8.05 26.87 -5.37
N ASP A 268 -9.35 26.76 -5.07
CA ASP A 268 -10.11 25.51 -5.29
C ASP A 268 -10.06 25.08 -6.76
N GLN A 269 -10.44 25.96 -7.69
CA GLN A 269 -10.40 25.65 -9.13
C GLN A 269 -9.01 25.26 -9.61
N ARG A 270 -7.97 25.95 -9.12
CA ARG A 270 -6.58 25.67 -9.46
C ARG A 270 -6.16 24.29 -8.94
N ALA A 271 -6.46 23.99 -7.69
CA ALA A 271 -6.08 22.73 -7.06
C ALA A 271 -6.85 21.55 -7.66
N ASP A 272 -8.14 21.72 -7.98
CA ASP A 272 -8.95 20.69 -8.63
C ASP A 272 -8.44 20.36 -10.03
N ARG A 273 -8.11 21.39 -10.85
CA ARG A 273 -7.48 21.16 -12.17
C ARG A 273 -6.13 20.45 -12.03
N ALA A 274 -5.27 20.92 -11.14
CA ALA A 274 -3.96 20.30 -10.92
C ALA A 274 -4.06 18.83 -10.47
N MET A 275 -5.03 18.49 -9.62
CA MET A 275 -5.28 17.10 -9.27
C MET A 275 -5.80 16.27 -10.43
N ALA A 276 -6.69 16.82 -11.26
CA ALA A 276 -7.18 16.14 -12.44
C ALA A 276 -6.01 15.80 -13.38
N ASP A 277 -5.12 16.75 -13.63
CA ASP A 277 -3.93 16.54 -14.46
C ASP A 277 -2.94 15.56 -13.82
N GLY A 278 -2.72 15.64 -12.50
CA GLY A 278 -1.95 14.64 -11.75
C GLY A 278 -2.54 13.22 -11.87
N SER A 279 -3.87 13.09 -11.83
CA SER A 279 -4.58 11.82 -12.02
C SER A 279 -4.41 11.26 -13.43
N VAL A 280 -4.41 12.13 -14.45
CA VAL A 280 -4.09 11.75 -15.83
C VAL A 280 -2.67 11.23 -15.93
N ILE A 281 -1.68 11.92 -15.34
CA ILE A 281 -0.28 11.48 -15.31
C ILE A 281 -0.15 10.09 -14.69
N VAL A 282 -0.74 9.87 -13.51
CA VAL A 282 -0.68 8.58 -12.81
C VAL A 282 -1.40 7.49 -13.61
N SER A 283 -2.56 7.80 -14.20
CA SER A 283 -3.34 6.81 -14.98
C SER A 283 -2.65 6.43 -16.28
N HIS A 284 -2.00 7.38 -16.95
CA HIS A 284 -1.19 7.11 -18.13
C HIS A 284 0.00 6.22 -17.78
N ALA A 285 0.74 6.54 -16.70
CA ALA A 285 1.82 5.69 -16.21
C ALA A 285 1.31 4.28 -15.85
N ALA A 286 0.14 4.16 -15.21
CA ALA A 286 -0.50 2.88 -14.87
C ALA A 286 -0.94 2.03 -16.06
N SER A 287 -1.13 2.62 -17.23
CA SER A 287 -1.48 1.85 -18.43
C SER A 287 -0.32 1.04 -18.99
N ALA A 288 0.93 1.42 -18.67
CA ALA A 288 2.14 0.83 -19.25
C ALA A 288 3.28 0.60 -18.23
N PHE A 289 3.01 0.63 -16.93
CA PHE A 289 4.06 0.45 -15.91
C PHE A 289 4.64 -0.96 -15.90
N GLY A 290 5.93 -1.03 -15.57
CA GLY A 290 6.67 -2.29 -15.55
C GLY A 290 7.01 -2.81 -16.95
N THR A 291 7.24 -4.12 -17.05
CA THR A 291 7.58 -4.77 -18.33
C THR A 291 6.29 -5.10 -19.08
N GLN A 292 6.21 -4.70 -20.36
CA GLN A 292 5.09 -5.01 -21.25
C GLN A 292 5.41 -6.22 -22.13
N VAL A 293 4.56 -7.24 -22.10
CA VAL A 293 4.70 -8.44 -22.95
C VAL A 293 3.32 -8.91 -23.40
N GLY A 294 2.99 -8.78 -24.69
CA GLY A 294 1.78 -9.36 -25.28
C GLY A 294 0.46 -8.96 -24.59
N GLY A 295 0.29 -7.67 -24.25
CA GLY A 295 -0.90 -7.14 -23.56
C GLY A 295 -0.87 -7.23 -22.03
N TRP A 296 0.19 -7.84 -21.47
CA TRP A 296 0.42 -7.92 -20.03
C TRP A 296 1.40 -6.85 -19.55
N SER A 297 1.04 -6.18 -18.45
CA SER A 297 1.94 -5.34 -17.67
C SER A 297 2.41 -6.09 -16.42
N VAL A 298 3.72 -6.08 -16.15
CA VAL A 298 4.30 -6.77 -14.98
C VAL A 298 5.20 -5.83 -14.19
N ASN A 299 4.82 -5.55 -12.94
CA ASN A 299 5.68 -4.86 -11.99
C ASN A 299 6.64 -5.84 -11.30
N LEU A 300 7.88 -5.92 -11.80
CA LEU A 300 8.94 -6.71 -11.20
C LEU A 300 9.71 -5.97 -10.09
N ALA A 301 9.58 -4.64 -10.00
CA ALA A 301 10.16 -3.85 -8.92
C ALA A 301 9.38 -4.04 -7.59
N GLY A 302 8.10 -4.42 -7.69
CA GLY A 302 7.24 -4.70 -6.56
C GLY A 302 6.96 -3.45 -5.72
N ALA A 303 7.25 -3.54 -4.42
CA ALA A 303 6.90 -2.54 -3.40
C ALA A 303 8.05 -1.62 -2.97
N ARG A 304 9.22 -1.72 -3.62
CA ARG A 304 10.44 -0.98 -3.26
C ARG A 304 10.66 0.17 -4.22
N PHE A 305 10.01 1.30 -3.94
CA PHE A 305 9.96 2.41 -4.88
C PHE A 305 11.21 3.30 -4.89
N GLY A 306 11.91 3.42 -3.77
CA GLY A 306 13.00 4.39 -3.64
C GLY A 306 12.51 5.80 -3.98
N SER A 307 13.21 6.49 -4.90
CA SER A 307 12.82 7.81 -5.42
C SER A 307 11.91 7.76 -6.65
N ASP A 308 11.44 6.58 -7.09
CA ASP A 308 10.49 6.47 -8.19
C ASP A 308 9.06 6.74 -7.71
N TRP A 309 8.77 8.02 -7.47
CA TRP A 309 7.48 8.46 -6.95
C TRP A 309 6.32 8.23 -7.92
N LEU A 310 6.58 8.24 -9.23
CA LEU A 310 5.55 7.98 -10.23
C LEU A 310 5.18 6.49 -10.23
N LEU A 311 6.15 5.59 -10.11
CA LEU A 311 5.88 4.17 -9.89
C LEU A 311 5.12 3.96 -8.57
N ARG A 312 5.53 4.62 -7.47
CA ARG A 312 4.81 4.55 -6.18
C ARG A 312 3.34 4.97 -6.31
N ALA A 313 3.07 6.06 -7.03
CA ALA A 313 1.72 6.56 -7.28
C ALA A 313 0.89 5.64 -8.17
N THR A 314 1.54 5.03 -9.15
CA THR A 314 0.95 4.06 -10.08
C THR A 314 0.58 2.77 -9.36
N VAL A 315 1.50 2.22 -8.57
CA VAL A 315 1.27 1.02 -7.78
C VAL A 315 0.21 1.26 -6.72
N SER A 316 0.13 2.44 -6.09
CA SER A 316 -0.97 2.73 -5.16
C SER A 316 -2.35 2.82 -5.82
N LYS A 317 -2.43 3.06 -7.14
CA LYS A 317 -3.69 3.05 -7.89
C LYS A 317 -4.21 1.63 -8.07
N ASP A 318 -3.35 0.70 -8.49
CA ASP A 318 -3.77 -0.63 -8.97
C ASP A 318 -3.40 -1.78 -8.01
N GLN A 319 -2.41 -1.58 -7.12
CA GLN A 319 -1.77 -2.62 -6.31
C GLN A 319 -1.28 -2.04 -4.95
N ILE A 320 -2.09 -1.21 -4.29
CA ILE A 320 -1.72 -0.62 -2.99
C ILE A 320 -1.35 -1.69 -1.97
N PHE A 321 -0.26 -1.46 -1.22
CA PHE A 321 0.36 -2.46 -0.34
C PHE A 321 0.77 -3.76 -1.05
N VAL A 322 1.22 -3.67 -2.31
CA VAL A 322 1.73 -4.83 -3.06
C VAL A 322 2.79 -5.57 -2.25
N THR A 323 2.76 -6.89 -2.32
CA THR A 323 3.74 -7.75 -1.67
C THR A 323 5.12 -7.58 -2.32
N LEU A 324 6.17 -8.05 -1.66
CA LEU A 324 7.48 -8.13 -2.31
C LEU A 324 7.42 -9.09 -3.52
N PRO A 325 8.19 -8.83 -4.59
CA PRO A 325 8.11 -9.63 -5.83
C PRO A 325 8.60 -11.07 -5.62
N GLU A 326 9.46 -11.32 -4.62
CA GLU A 326 9.87 -12.68 -4.25
C GLU A 326 8.73 -13.49 -3.60
N GLU A 327 7.68 -12.81 -3.11
CA GLU A 327 6.50 -13.42 -2.51
C GLU A 327 5.40 -13.67 -3.56
N ALA A 328 5.04 -12.64 -4.31
CA ALA A 328 4.05 -12.73 -5.39
C ALA A 328 4.25 -11.61 -6.42
N ILE A 329 4.02 -11.95 -7.69
CA ILE A 329 3.98 -11.02 -8.82
C ILE A 329 2.58 -11.04 -9.43
N TYR A 330 2.13 -9.89 -9.94
CA TYR A 330 0.77 -9.72 -10.48
C TYR A 330 0.85 -9.17 -11.91
N PRO A 331 1.02 -10.04 -12.93
CA PRO A 331 0.78 -9.65 -14.31
C PRO A 331 -0.67 -9.20 -14.51
N ILE A 332 -0.88 -8.04 -15.12
CA ILE A 332 -2.22 -7.52 -15.44
C ILE A 332 -2.37 -7.50 -16.96
N ALA A 333 -3.34 -8.23 -17.49
CA ALA A 333 -3.76 -8.10 -18.88
C ALA A 333 -4.81 -7.00 -19.00
N ARG A 334 -4.57 -6.03 -19.89
CA ARG A 334 -5.57 -5.00 -20.23
C ARG A 334 -6.06 -5.11 -21.68
N THR A 335 -5.24 -5.72 -22.53
CA THR A 335 -5.53 -5.89 -23.96
C THR A 335 -5.35 -7.34 -24.39
N ALA A 336 -6.03 -7.72 -25.46
CA ALA A 336 -5.81 -8.96 -26.18
C ALA A 336 -4.54 -8.89 -27.04
N GLU A 337 -4.17 -10.01 -27.67
CA GLU A 337 -2.98 -10.11 -28.53
C GLU A 337 -2.98 -9.10 -29.70
N ASP A 338 -4.16 -8.74 -30.20
CA ASP A 338 -4.35 -7.74 -31.26
C ASP A 338 -4.29 -6.27 -30.76
N GLY A 339 -4.07 -6.06 -29.46
CA GLY A 339 -4.02 -4.75 -28.83
C GLY A 339 -5.39 -4.15 -28.47
N SER A 340 -6.50 -4.81 -28.77
CA SER A 340 -7.83 -4.36 -28.37
C SER A 340 -8.05 -4.54 -26.86
N ALA A 341 -8.83 -3.64 -26.25
CA ALA A 341 -9.19 -3.76 -24.83
C ALA A 341 -9.97 -5.06 -24.56
N LEU A 342 -9.72 -5.69 -23.41
CA LEU A 342 -10.49 -6.84 -22.96
C LEU A 342 -11.94 -6.43 -22.65
N ASP A 343 -12.91 -7.21 -23.14
CA ASP A 343 -14.35 -6.93 -23.09
C ASP A 343 -15.14 -8.19 -22.71
N GLY A 344 -15.94 -8.12 -21.64
CA GLY A 344 -16.75 -9.24 -21.13
C GLY A 344 -17.81 -9.77 -22.11
N HIS A 345 -18.10 -9.07 -23.21
CA HIS A 345 -18.97 -9.56 -24.29
C HIS A 345 -18.27 -10.50 -25.28
N ARG A 346 -16.95 -10.67 -25.17
CA ARG A 346 -16.15 -11.52 -26.06
C ARG A 346 -15.65 -12.77 -25.34
N SER A 347 -15.18 -13.74 -26.12
CA SER A 347 -14.50 -14.92 -25.61
C SER A 347 -13.00 -14.82 -25.86
N TYR A 348 -12.21 -15.13 -24.84
CA TYR A 348 -10.75 -15.13 -24.90
C TYR A 348 -10.20 -16.50 -24.51
N HIS A 349 -9.04 -16.84 -25.05
CA HIS A 349 -8.34 -18.08 -24.73
C HIS A 349 -6.90 -17.76 -24.30
N LEU A 350 -6.55 -18.20 -23.09
CA LEU A 350 -5.16 -18.15 -22.61
C LEU A 350 -4.51 -19.52 -22.83
N ALA A 351 -3.64 -19.61 -23.83
CA ALA A 351 -2.85 -20.80 -24.08
C ALA A 351 -1.52 -20.73 -23.31
N MET A 352 -1.29 -21.69 -22.40
CA MET A 352 -0.03 -21.82 -21.66
C MET A 352 0.72 -23.07 -22.10
N LYS A 353 1.98 -22.93 -22.53
CA LYS A 353 2.84 -24.09 -22.87
C LYS A 353 3.20 -24.93 -21.64
N ALA A 354 3.33 -24.26 -20.50
CA ALA A 354 3.61 -24.85 -19.19
C ALA A 354 3.00 -23.93 -18.12
N PRO A 355 2.64 -24.45 -16.93
CA PRO A 355 2.18 -23.62 -15.83
C PRO A 355 3.28 -22.63 -15.38
N PRO A 356 2.91 -21.48 -14.78
CA PRO A 356 3.86 -20.56 -14.17
C PRO A 356 4.80 -21.28 -13.18
N PRO A 357 6.12 -20.98 -13.19
CA PRO A 357 7.11 -21.66 -12.37
C PRO A 357 7.10 -21.14 -10.91
N VAL A 358 6.02 -21.44 -10.19
CA VAL A 358 5.80 -21.00 -8.81
C VAL A 358 6.03 -22.14 -7.82
N ARG A 359 6.43 -21.80 -6.59
CA ARG A 359 6.62 -22.77 -5.50
C ARG A 359 5.40 -22.97 -4.60
N ALA A 360 4.43 -22.05 -4.67
CA ALA A 360 3.21 -22.10 -3.88
C ALA A 360 2.01 -22.38 -4.79
N PHE A 361 1.47 -21.34 -5.44
CA PHE A 361 0.35 -21.47 -6.36
C PHE A 361 0.36 -20.33 -7.39
N TRP A 362 -0.48 -20.46 -8.40
CA TRP A 362 -0.81 -19.41 -9.36
C TRP A 362 -2.32 -19.43 -9.57
N SER A 363 -2.88 -18.29 -9.94
CA SER A 363 -4.32 -18.13 -10.22
C SER A 363 -4.53 -17.06 -11.27
N ILE A 364 -5.75 -16.99 -11.80
CA ILE A 364 -6.22 -15.92 -12.68
C ILE A 364 -7.54 -15.43 -12.10
N THR A 365 -7.65 -14.13 -11.89
CA THR A 365 -8.88 -13.46 -11.46
C THR A 365 -9.31 -12.50 -12.57
N LEU A 366 -10.61 -12.46 -12.87
CA LEU A 366 -11.22 -11.61 -13.90
C LEU A 366 -12.01 -10.47 -13.29
#